data_AF-A0A850G6H7-F1
#
_entry.id   AF-A0A850G6H7-F1
#
_cell.length_a   1.000
_cell.length_b   1.000
_cell.length_c   1.000
_cell.angle_alpha   90.00
_cell.angle_beta   90.00
_cell.angle_gamma   90.00
#
_symmetry.space_group_name_H-M   'P 1'
#
loop_
_entity.id
_entity.type
_entity.pdbx_description
1 polymer ?
#
loop_
_entity_poly.entity_id
_entity_poly.type
_entity_poly.pdbx_seq_one_letter_code
_entity_poly.pdbx_strand_id
1 'polypeptide(L)'
;MPTRRHASPAGTRSSRELRLGRELRLGLAPLALTLFGLACQPEIGDPCKRSLDCSVQVTRQCDVSNVPNDPNSEGECTLENCSLGVCPSEAICIKVYATEFISVSCDPELEDLPNAEGEITSDACLPHEVCLPEGLCADELRARTSCRRECKSDSDCRDNYQCLRVGSGGVYVAPDPDDPEKQTSAKICVPE
;
A
#
# COMPACT_ATOMS: atom_id res chain seq x y z
N MET A 1 -5.52 -48.20 -14.27
CA MET A 1 -6.02 -48.51 -12.92
C MET A 1 -7.12 -47.51 -12.55
N PRO A 2 -8.11 -47.86 -11.71
CA PRO A 2 -9.36 -47.11 -11.60
C PRO A 2 -9.31 -45.89 -10.68
N THR A 3 -10.30 -45.02 -10.88
CA THR A 3 -10.55 -43.74 -10.22
C THR A 3 -10.87 -43.82 -8.72
N ARG A 4 -10.53 -42.77 -7.95
CA ARG A 4 -11.26 -42.38 -6.74
C ARG A 4 -11.73 -40.93 -6.83
N ARG A 5 -13.05 -40.73 -6.92
CA ARG A 5 -13.72 -39.48 -6.55
C ARG A 5 -14.04 -39.56 -5.06
N HIS A 6 -13.77 -38.50 -4.29
CA HIS A 6 -14.35 -38.33 -2.97
C HIS A 6 -15.48 -37.30 -3.02
N ALA A 7 -16.56 -37.58 -2.31
CA ALA A 7 -17.78 -36.78 -2.28
C ALA A 7 -18.34 -36.74 -0.85
N SER A 8 -19.26 -35.79 -0.62
CA SER A 8 -20.12 -35.65 0.55
C SER A 8 -19.48 -35.09 1.85
N PRO A 9 -20.28 -34.55 2.79
CA PRO A 9 -21.74 -34.36 2.78
C PRO A 9 -22.24 -32.91 2.99
N ALA A 10 -23.50 -32.68 2.63
CA ALA A 10 -24.24 -31.49 3.06
C ALA A 10 -24.78 -31.65 4.49
N GLY A 11 -24.65 -30.62 5.33
CA GLY A 11 -25.16 -30.59 6.70
C GLY A 11 -26.42 -29.74 6.84
N THR A 12 -27.51 -30.34 7.31
CA THR A 12 -28.79 -29.66 7.63
C THR A 12 -28.99 -29.53 9.14
N ARG A 13 -29.99 -28.71 9.55
CA ARG A 13 -30.50 -28.47 10.92
C ARG A 13 -29.72 -27.41 11.74
N SER A 14 -30.33 -26.68 12.68
CA SER A 14 -31.72 -26.69 13.19
C SER A 14 -32.14 -25.28 13.60
N SER A 15 -33.36 -24.87 13.24
CA SER A 15 -34.03 -23.77 13.94
C SER A 15 -34.27 -24.15 15.41
N ARG A 16 -34.08 -23.21 16.34
CA ARG A 16 -34.63 -23.27 17.70
C ARG A 16 -35.11 -21.89 18.11
N GLU A 17 -36.42 -21.76 18.26
CA GLU A 17 -37.02 -20.59 18.88
C GLU A 17 -36.67 -20.53 20.36
N LEU A 18 -36.43 -19.31 20.87
CA LEU A 18 -36.31 -19.04 22.30
C LEU A 18 -37.42 -18.07 22.70
N ARG A 19 -38.24 -18.52 23.66
CA ARG A 19 -39.47 -17.86 24.09
C ARG A 19 -39.18 -16.63 24.94
N LEU A 20 -39.94 -15.57 24.69
CA LEU A 20 -39.87 -14.32 25.44
C LEU A 20 -40.56 -14.47 26.80
N GLY A 21 -39.78 -14.48 27.89
CA GLY A 21 -40.27 -14.42 29.27
C GLY A 21 -40.33 -12.96 29.77
N ARG A 22 -41.41 -12.59 30.47
CA ARG A 22 -41.73 -11.21 30.88
C ARG A 22 -41.94 -11.16 32.39
N GLU A 23 -41.06 -10.50 33.14
CA GLU A 23 -41.26 -10.19 34.57
C GLU A 23 -40.68 -8.83 35.01
N LEU A 24 -41.07 -8.40 36.21
CA LEU A 24 -41.09 -7.01 36.72
C LEU A 24 -40.55 -6.96 38.19
N ARG A 25 -39.93 -5.91 38.75
CA ARG A 25 -39.63 -4.48 38.41
C ARG A 25 -38.27 -4.05 39.03
N LEU A 26 -37.93 -2.77 38.86
CA LEU A 26 -37.29 -1.86 39.85
C LEU A 26 -35.75 -1.71 39.88
N GLY A 27 -35.27 -0.59 39.31
CA GLY A 27 -34.38 0.32 40.03
C GLY A 27 -32.86 0.14 39.93
N LEU A 28 -32.28 0.42 38.74
CA LEU A 28 -30.90 0.92 38.63
C LEU A 28 -30.84 2.01 37.54
N ALA A 29 -29.98 3.00 37.70
CA ALA A 29 -29.90 4.16 36.80
C ALA A 29 -29.55 3.77 35.35
N PRO A 30 -30.00 4.52 34.33
CA PRO A 30 -29.58 4.28 32.96
C PRO A 30 -28.07 4.51 32.86
N LEU A 31 -27.33 3.42 32.69
CA LEU A 31 -25.92 3.46 32.33
C LEU A 31 -25.83 4.19 30.99
N ALA A 32 -25.43 5.46 31.01
CA ALA A 32 -25.34 6.29 29.83
C ALA A 32 -24.32 5.64 28.89
N LEU A 33 -24.83 4.96 27.86
CA LEU A 33 -24.03 4.21 26.92
C LEU A 33 -23.24 5.24 26.11
N THR A 34 -22.02 5.54 26.54
CA THR A 34 -21.08 6.31 25.73
C THR A 34 -20.82 5.50 24.48
N LEU A 35 -21.52 5.86 23.39
CA LEU A 35 -21.04 5.58 22.05
C LEU A 35 -19.67 6.24 21.97
N PHE A 36 -18.63 5.47 22.23
CA PHE A 36 -17.29 5.78 21.81
C PHE A 36 -17.38 5.92 20.30
N GLY A 37 -17.45 7.17 19.85
CA GLY A 37 -17.41 7.48 18.44
C GLY A 37 -16.15 6.87 17.89
N LEU A 38 -16.29 5.82 17.07
CA LEU A 38 -15.29 5.43 16.11
C LEU A 38 -15.22 6.61 15.14
N ALA A 39 -14.46 7.63 15.52
CA ALA A 39 -14.09 8.72 14.63
C ALA A 39 -13.44 8.05 13.44
N CYS A 40 -14.11 8.09 12.29
CA CYS A 40 -13.61 7.46 11.08
C CYS A 40 -12.21 8.00 10.84
N GLN A 41 -11.21 7.12 10.93
CA GLN A 41 -9.85 7.56 10.72
C GLN A 41 -9.71 7.85 9.22
N PRO A 42 -9.13 9.00 8.85
CA PRO A 42 -8.82 9.33 7.47
C PRO A 42 -8.10 8.20 6.75
N GLU A 43 -8.48 7.99 5.50
CA GLU A 43 -7.89 7.04 4.57
C GLU A 43 -6.56 7.56 4.03
N ILE A 44 -5.80 6.68 3.36
CA ILE A 44 -4.67 7.13 2.55
C ILE A 44 -5.19 7.93 1.33
N GLY A 45 -4.56 9.07 1.07
CA GLY A 45 -4.97 10.02 0.02
C GLY A 45 -5.99 11.08 0.46
N ASP A 46 -6.53 11.02 1.67
CA ASP A 46 -7.47 12.03 2.17
C ASP A 46 -6.82 13.42 2.31
N PRO A 47 -7.55 14.53 2.08
CA PRO A 47 -7.01 15.88 2.20
C PRO A 47 -6.67 16.26 3.65
N CYS A 48 -5.55 16.96 3.82
CA CYS A 48 -5.06 17.39 5.13
C CYS A 48 -4.32 18.73 5.08
N LYS A 49 -4.19 19.39 6.23
CA LYS A 49 -3.35 20.60 6.41
C LYS A 49 -2.27 20.39 7.47
N ARG A 50 -2.42 19.39 8.34
CA ARG A 50 -1.52 19.03 9.45
C ARG A 50 -1.61 17.53 9.72
N SER A 51 -0.57 16.92 10.30
CA SER A 51 -0.55 15.46 10.58
C SER A 51 -1.68 14.99 11.52
N LEU A 52 -2.15 15.85 12.42
CA LEU A 52 -3.30 15.55 13.29
C LEU A 52 -4.62 15.40 12.52
N ASP A 53 -4.72 15.96 11.31
CA ASP A 53 -5.88 15.79 10.45
C ASP A 53 -5.95 14.37 9.89
N CYS A 54 -4.81 13.63 9.85
CA CYS A 54 -4.68 12.25 9.34
C CYS A 54 -4.67 11.18 10.43
N SER A 55 -4.04 11.44 11.59
CA SER A 55 -4.00 10.51 12.71
C SER A 55 -3.65 11.22 14.03
N VAL A 56 -4.53 11.06 15.03
CA VAL A 56 -4.23 11.47 16.42
C VAL A 56 -3.16 10.58 17.09
N GLN A 57 -2.87 9.40 16.51
CA GLN A 57 -1.84 8.47 16.98
C GLN A 57 -0.52 8.63 16.21
N VAL A 58 -0.41 9.60 15.29
CA VAL A 58 0.77 9.84 14.43
C VAL A 58 1.13 8.63 13.55
N THR A 59 0.16 7.75 13.28
CA THR A 59 0.30 6.58 12.38
C THR A 59 0.12 6.92 10.91
N ARG A 60 -0.38 8.12 10.58
CA ARG A 60 -0.43 8.70 9.24
C ARG A 60 0.10 10.13 9.35
N GLN A 61 0.83 10.58 8.34
CA GLN A 61 1.37 11.95 8.23
C GLN A 61 0.67 12.69 7.10
N CYS A 62 0.60 14.01 7.19
CA CYS A 62 0.17 14.85 6.08
C CYS A 62 1.38 15.15 5.18
N ASP A 63 1.42 14.58 3.98
CA ASP A 63 2.38 14.96 2.94
C ASP A 63 1.93 16.27 2.30
N VAL A 64 2.73 17.32 2.48
CA VAL A 64 2.47 18.66 1.95
C VAL A 64 3.30 18.97 0.70
N SER A 65 4.01 17.97 0.14
CA SER A 65 4.93 18.16 -0.99
C SER A 65 4.22 18.68 -2.24
N ASN A 66 2.96 18.31 -2.47
CA ASN A 66 2.16 18.77 -3.60
C ASN A 66 1.27 20.00 -3.30
N VAL A 67 1.26 20.54 -2.08
CA VAL A 67 0.43 21.72 -1.72
C VAL A 67 0.60 22.92 -2.68
N PRO A 68 1.79 23.22 -3.26
CA PRO A 68 1.94 24.30 -4.23
C PRO A 68 1.21 24.09 -5.57
N ASN A 69 0.90 22.85 -5.93
CA ASN A 69 0.22 22.48 -7.17
C ASN A 69 -1.27 22.15 -6.94
N ASP A 70 -1.65 21.78 -5.71
CA ASP A 70 -3.02 21.48 -5.31
C ASP A 70 -3.90 22.76 -5.28
N PRO A 71 -4.99 22.86 -6.06
CA PRO A 71 -5.83 24.06 -6.13
C PRO A 71 -6.54 24.43 -4.82
N ASN A 72 -6.73 23.47 -3.91
CA ASN A 72 -7.29 23.69 -2.58
C ASN A 72 -6.19 24.01 -1.55
N SER A 73 -4.92 23.90 -1.95
CA SER A 73 -3.72 24.01 -1.11
C SER A 73 -3.73 23.01 0.05
N GLU A 74 -4.11 21.75 -0.24
CA GLU A 74 -4.19 20.67 0.74
C GLU A 74 -3.18 19.56 0.46
N GLY A 75 -2.56 19.05 1.52
CA GLY A 75 -1.72 17.85 1.45
C GLY A 75 -2.57 16.58 1.35
N GLU A 76 -1.90 15.43 1.36
CA GLU A 76 -2.55 14.12 1.39
C GLU A 76 -2.09 13.28 2.60
N CYS A 77 -2.99 12.47 3.16
CA CYS A 77 -2.65 11.55 4.24
C CYS A 77 -1.87 10.34 3.70
N THR A 78 -0.63 10.16 4.17
CA THR A 78 0.30 9.08 3.80
C THR A 78 0.75 8.27 5.03
N LEU A 79 1.34 7.10 4.79
CA LEU A 79 2.15 6.34 5.75
C LEU A 79 3.53 6.13 5.13
N GLU A 80 4.54 6.81 5.68
CA GLU A 80 5.95 6.73 5.24
C GLU A 80 6.65 5.50 5.80
N ASN A 81 7.74 5.07 5.14
CA ASN A 81 8.60 3.94 5.52
C ASN A 81 7.84 2.59 5.60
N CYS A 82 6.86 2.39 4.72
CA CYS A 82 6.15 1.12 4.59
C CYS A 82 7.03 0.03 3.95
N SER A 83 6.59 -1.22 4.11
CA SER A 83 7.00 -2.36 3.27
C SER A 83 5.75 -3.03 2.65
N LEU A 84 5.94 -4.00 1.77
CA LEU A 84 4.83 -4.70 1.12
C LEU A 84 3.88 -5.32 2.17
N GLY A 85 2.57 -5.16 1.96
CA GLY A 85 1.53 -5.69 2.85
C GLY A 85 1.33 -4.94 4.17
N VAL A 86 2.14 -3.92 4.49
CA VAL A 86 1.97 -3.09 5.72
C VAL A 86 0.91 -2.00 5.54
N CYS A 87 0.66 -1.57 4.30
CA CYS A 87 -0.35 -0.55 4.04
C CYS A 87 -1.78 -1.02 4.35
N PRO A 88 -2.67 -0.10 4.76
CA PRO A 88 -4.11 -0.35 4.82
C PRO A 88 -4.69 -0.85 3.49
N SER A 89 -5.84 -1.54 3.52
CA SER A 89 -6.43 -2.19 2.34
C SER A 89 -6.85 -1.25 1.19
N GLU A 90 -6.91 0.05 1.43
CA GLU A 90 -7.14 1.09 0.42
C GLU A 90 -5.86 1.56 -0.30
N ALA A 91 -4.69 1.06 0.09
CA ALA A 91 -3.40 1.57 -0.35
C ALA A 91 -2.33 0.49 -0.53
N ILE A 92 -1.38 0.78 -1.42
CA ILE A 92 -0.22 -0.07 -1.68
C ILE A 92 1.07 0.65 -1.29
N CYS A 93 2.04 -0.10 -0.79
CA CYS A 93 3.35 0.45 -0.50
C CYS A 93 4.11 0.62 -1.82
N ILE A 94 4.47 1.85 -2.16
CA ILE A 94 5.37 2.13 -3.27
C ILE A 94 6.78 2.46 -2.77
N LYS A 95 7.76 2.29 -3.65
CA LYS A 95 9.12 2.80 -3.52
C LYS A 95 9.39 3.79 -4.65
N VAL A 96 9.94 4.95 -4.31
CA VAL A 96 10.31 6.02 -5.24
C VAL A 96 11.82 6.21 -5.21
N TYR A 97 12.47 6.06 -6.37
CA TYR A 97 13.86 6.43 -6.61
C TYR A 97 13.92 7.83 -7.23
N ALA A 98 14.84 8.67 -6.75
CA ALA A 98 14.99 10.03 -7.27
C ALA A 98 15.69 10.01 -8.64
N THR A 99 15.01 10.52 -9.67
CA THR A 99 15.45 10.46 -11.08
C THR A 99 16.75 11.20 -11.36
N GLU A 100 17.14 12.15 -10.50
CA GLU A 100 18.39 12.91 -10.60
C GLU A 100 19.67 12.10 -10.33
N PHE A 101 19.55 10.85 -9.84
CA PHE A 101 20.70 9.95 -9.59
C PHE A 101 20.78 8.77 -10.55
N ILE A 102 19.80 8.63 -11.45
CA ILE A 102 19.73 7.57 -12.45
C ILE A 102 20.71 7.92 -13.58
N SER A 103 21.93 7.37 -13.54
CA SER A 103 23.03 7.83 -14.40
C SER A 103 23.93 6.74 -15.01
N VAL A 104 23.97 5.54 -14.44
CA VAL A 104 24.73 4.39 -14.96
C VAL A 104 23.75 3.41 -15.62
N SER A 105 24.10 2.92 -16.81
CA SER A 105 23.32 1.88 -17.51
C SER A 105 23.75 0.48 -17.07
N CYS A 106 22.78 -0.40 -16.86
CA CYS A 106 22.95 -1.79 -16.42
C CYS A 106 21.98 -2.71 -17.18
N ASP A 107 22.20 -4.02 -17.12
CA ASP A 107 21.29 -5.03 -17.67
C ASP A 107 20.51 -5.70 -16.52
N PRO A 108 19.18 -5.46 -16.39
CA PRO A 108 18.41 -5.96 -15.25
C PRO A 108 18.22 -7.48 -15.26
N GLU A 109 18.59 -8.19 -16.33
CA GLU A 109 18.59 -9.67 -16.39
C GLU A 109 19.96 -10.28 -16.04
N LEU A 110 21.03 -9.48 -15.93
CA LEU A 110 22.41 -9.96 -15.73
C LEU A 110 23.15 -9.30 -14.56
N GLU A 111 22.65 -8.18 -14.04
CA GLU A 111 23.29 -7.42 -12.97
C GLU A 111 23.40 -8.22 -11.67
N ASP A 112 24.61 -8.29 -11.09
CA ASP A 112 24.96 -9.07 -9.90
C ASP A 112 24.69 -10.59 -10.00
N LEU A 113 24.22 -11.08 -11.16
CA LEU A 113 23.88 -12.48 -11.34
C LEU A 113 25.07 -13.29 -11.86
N PRO A 114 25.41 -14.42 -11.20
CA PRO A 114 26.41 -15.34 -11.70
C PRO A 114 25.86 -16.13 -12.89
N ASN A 115 26.68 -16.29 -13.93
CA ASN A 115 26.41 -17.19 -15.04
C ASN A 115 26.50 -18.68 -14.63
N ALA A 116 26.34 -19.59 -15.60
CA ALA A 116 26.37 -21.04 -15.36
C ALA A 116 27.72 -21.54 -14.80
N GLU A 117 28.80 -20.78 -15.02
CA GLU A 117 30.15 -21.03 -14.54
C GLU A 117 30.44 -20.39 -13.16
N GLY A 118 29.52 -19.57 -12.64
CA GLY A 118 29.66 -18.87 -11.35
C GLY A 118 30.35 -17.50 -11.43
N GLU A 119 30.56 -16.95 -12.63
CA GLU A 119 31.16 -15.64 -12.87
C GLU A 119 30.07 -14.57 -13.06
N ILE A 120 30.22 -13.42 -12.39
CA ILE A 120 29.32 -12.27 -12.55
C ILE A 120 29.62 -11.61 -13.89
N THR A 121 28.62 -11.53 -14.77
CA THR A 121 28.82 -11.02 -16.14
C THR A 121 28.50 -9.53 -16.31
N SER A 122 27.73 -8.95 -15.38
CA SER A 122 27.47 -7.51 -15.26
C SER A 122 27.53 -7.10 -13.79
N ASP A 123 28.34 -6.10 -13.49
CA ASP A 123 28.58 -5.45 -12.19
C ASP A 123 28.86 -3.99 -12.54
N ALA A 124 27.77 -3.26 -12.83
CA ALA A 124 27.77 -1.89 -13.35
C ALA A 124 27.28 -0.88 -12.31
N CYS A 125 26.31 -1.29 -11.49
CA CYS A 125 25.77 -0.56 -10.36
C CYS A 125 26.70 -0.67 -9.15
N LEU A 126 26.69 0.34 -8.28
CA LEU A 126 27.44 0.27 -7.02
C LEU A 126 26.72 -0.67 -6.02
N PRO A 127 27.42 -1.24 -5.01
CA PRO A 127 26.82 -2.16 -4.01
C PRO A 127 25.70 -1.60 -3.09
N HIS A 128 25.20 -0.40 -3.38
CA HIS A 128 24.08 0.27 -2.72
C HIS A 128 23.08 0.86 -3.74
N GLU A 129 23.24 0.50 -5.01
CA GLU A 129 22.34 0.80 -6.11
C GLU A 129 21.62 -0.48 -6.53
N VAL A 130 20.53 -0.34 -7.27
CA VAL A 130 19.80 -1.46 -7.88
C VAL A 130 19.56 -1.15 -9.37
N CYS A 131 19.72 -2.14 -10.23
CA CYS A 131 19.35 -2.00 -11.64
C CYS A 131 17.83 -1.99 -11.79
N LEU A 132 17.28 -0.85 -12.20
CA LEU A 132 15.85 -0.71 -12.46
C LEU A 132 15.47 -1.35 -13.81
N PRO A 133 14.19 -1.74 -14.01
CA PRO A 133 13.69 -2.27 -15.29
C PRO A 133 13.93 -1.40 -16.54
N GLU A 134 14.25 -0.10 -16.42
CA GLU A 134 14.70 0.75 -17.54
C GLU A 134 16.16 0.50 -17.96
N GLY A 135 16.89 -0.40 -17.29
CA GLY A 135 18.31 -0.65 -17.52
C GLY A 135 19.21 0.46 -16.94
N LEU A 136 18.84 1.00 -15.78
CA LEU A 136 19.55 2.10 -15.15
C LEU A 136 19.69 1.88 -13.63
N CYS A 137 20.89 2.13 -13.09
CA CYS A 137 21.19 2.02 -11.66
C CYS A 137 20.53 3.16 -10.86
N ALA A 138 19.98 2.83 -9.69
CA ALA A 138 19.38 3.80 -8.78
C ALA A 138 19.78 3.55 -7.31
N ASP A 139 20.14 4.62 -6.59
CA ASP A 139 20.57 4.62 -5.19
C ASP A 139 19.44 4.17 -4.22
N GLU A 140 19.57 2.96 -3.67
CA GLU A 140 18.62 2.35 -2.73
C GLU A 140 18.60 3.08 -1.38
N LEU A 141 19.69 3.76 -0.99
CA LEU A 141 19.78 4.55 0.25
C LEU A 141 19.02 5.87 0.15
N ARG A 142 18.72 6.33 -1.07
CA ARG A 142 17.88 7.52 -1.35
C ARG A 142 16.44 7.17 -1.71
N ALA A 143 16.16 5.91 -1.96
CA ALA A 143 14.81 5.45 -2.21
C ALA A 143 13.92 5.72 -0.98
N ARG A 144 12.67 6.14 -1.22
CA ARG A 144 11.68 6.35 -0.16
C ARG A 144 10.48 5.46 -0.37
N THR A 145 9.94 4.89 0.70
CA THR A 145 8.69 4.15 0.65
C THR A 145 7.53 4.91 1.29
N SER A 146 6.37 4.89 0.63
CA SER A 146 5.14 5.51 1.14
C SER A 146 3.91 4.70 0.70
N CYS A 147 2.89 4.63 1.54
CA CYS A 147 1.59 4.09 1.14
C CYS A 147 0.86 5.10 0.25
N ARG A 148 0.45 4.67 -0.95
CA ARG A 148 -0.34 5.48 -1.87
C ARG A 148 -1.67 4.80 -2.15
N ARG A 149 -2.74 5.60 -2.24
CA ARG A 149 -4.12 5.13 -2.48
C ARG A 149 -4.18 4.35 -3.78
N GLU A 150 -4.66 3.11 -3.74
CA GLU A 150 -4.89 2.31 -4.94
C GLU A 150 -6.12 2.80 -5.70
N CYS A 151 -6.09 2.70 -7.03
CA CYS A 151 -7.16 3.15 -7.90
C CYS A 151 -7.36 2.19 -9.09
N LYS A 152 -8.51 2.29 -9.77
CA LYS A 152 -8.77 1.58 -11.03
C LYS A 152 -8.92 2.57 -12.19
N SER A 153 -9.45 3.75 -11.88
CA SER A 153 -9.80 4.87 -12.73
C SER A 153 -9.60 6.19 -11.98
N ASP A 154 -9.54 7.31 -12.70
CA ASP A 154 -9.29 8.64 -12.11
C ASP A 154 -10.39 9.05 -11.12
N SER A 155 -11.62 8.55 -11.30
CA SER A 155 -12.75 8.76 -10.38
C SER A 155 -12.63 8.03 -9.03
N ASP A 156 -11.63 7.16 -8.84
CA ASP A 156 -11.30 6.59 -7.52
C ASP A 156 -10.37 7.52 -6.70
N CYS A 157 -9.83 8.55 -7.36
CA CYS A 157 -8.94 9.56 -6.79
C CYS A 157 -9.68 10.84 -6.42
N ARG A 158 -9.02 11.71 -5.65
CA ARG A 158 -9.52 13.07 -5.34
C ARG A 158 -9.36 14.00 -6.53
N ASP A 159 -10.01 15.17 -6.50
CA ASP A 159 -9.85 16.18 -7.54
C ASP A 159 -8.37 16.55 -7.77
N ASN A 160 -7.98 16.73 -9.03
CA ASN A 160 -6.61 17.02 -9.48
C ASN A 160 -5.60 15.88 -9.23
N TYR A 161 -6.09 14.65 -9.08
CA TYR A 161 -5.28 13.43 -9.04
C TYR A 161 -5.75 12.47 -10.15
N GLN A 162 -4.78 11.82 -10.79
CA GLN A 162 -4.96 10.86 -11.88
C GLN A 162 -4.52 9.46 -11.45
N CYS A 163 -5.12 8.43 -12.04
CA CYS A 163 -4.93 7.03 -11.68
C CYS A 163 -3.85 6.37 -12.55
N LEU A 164 -2.58 6.58 -12.18
CA LEU A 164 -1.41 6.15 -12.94
C LEU A 164 -0.94 4.74 -12.55
N ARG A 165 -0.46 4.00 -13.55
CA ARG A 165 0.23 2.70 -13.35
C ARG A 165 1.65 2.95 -12.84
N VAL A 166 2.04 2.21 -11.80
CA VAL A 166 3.44 2.15 -11.31
C VAL A 166 4.14 0.90 -11.83
N GLY A 167 5.47 0.89 -11.69
CA GLY A 167 6.39 -0.09 -12.30
C GLY A 167 7.33 0.53 -13.35
N SER A 168 7.49 1.85 -13.36
CA SER A 168 8.37 2.57 -14.29
C SER A 168 8.66 3.99 -13.81
N GLY A 169 9.70 4.63 -14.35
CA GLY A 169 10.02 6.04 -14.11
C GLY A 169 10.50 6.32 -12.69
N GLY A 170 11.16 5.34 -12.06
CA GLY A 170 11.59 5.43 -10.66
C GLY A 170 10.49 5.13 -9.63
N VAL A 171 9.25 4.84 -10.04
CA VAL A 171 8.13 4.55 -9.11
C VAL A 171 7.66 3.10 -9.25
N TYR A 172 7.84 2.32 -8.18
CA TYR A 172 7.56 0.88 -8.14
C TYR A 172 6.68 0.52 -6.96
N VAL A 173 6.05 -0.65 -7.00
CA VAL A 173 5.55 -1.30 -5.77
C VAL A 173 6.77 -1.73 -4.95
N ALA A 174 6.72 -1.57 -3.62
CA ALA A 174 7.79 -2.05 -2.75
C ALA A 174 7.97 -3.57 -2.91
N PRO A 175 9.21 -4.08 -3.04
CA PRO A 175 9.45 -5.49 -3.33
C PRO A 175 8.93 -6.42 -2.22
N ASP A 176 8.57 -7.63 -2.61
CA ASP A 176 8.16 -8.70 -1.70
C ASP A 176 9.42 -9.25 -1.01
N PRO A 177 9.53 -9.21 0.33
CA PRO A 177 10.73 -9.72 1.02
C PRO A 177 10.90 -11.23 0.87
N ASP A 178 9.83 -11.97 0.55
CA ASP A 178 9.88 -13.40 0.29
C ASP A 178 10.15 -13.73 -1.20
N ASP A 179 10.00 -12.74 -2.11
CA ASP A 179 10.12 -12.89 -3.57
C ASP A 179 10.53 -11.56 -4.25
N PRO A 180 11.78 -11.07 -4.05
CA PRO A 180 12.18 -9.72 -4.43
C PRO A 180 12.27 -9.49 -5.94
N GLU A 181 12.39 -10.55 -6.74
CA GLU A 181 12.43 -10.51 -8.21
C GLU A 181 11.03 -10.30 -8.83
N LYS A 182 9.96 -10.56 -8.07
CA LYS A 182 8.58 -10.51 -8.55
C LYS A 182 8.08 -9.09 -8.76
N GLN A 183 8.26 -8.62 -10.00
CA GLN A 183 7.71 -7.35 -10.46
C GLN A 183 6.19 -7.30 -10.28
N THR A 184 5.74 -6.47 -9.33
CA THR A 184 4.33 -6.20 -9.08
C THR A 184 3.98 -4.83 -9.62
N SER A 185 2.98 -4.77 -10.51
CA SER A 185 2.42 -3.51 -11.01
C SER A 185 1.11 -3.20 -10.33
N ALA A 186 0.91 -1.96 -9.88
CA ALA A 186 -0.35 -1.46 -9.38
C ALA A 186 -0.77 -0.19 -10.13
N LYS A 187 -1.93 0.37 -9.78
CA LYS A 187 -2.24 1.77 -10.09
C LYS A 187 -2.49 2.54 -8.80
N ILE A 188 -1.99 3.77 -8.74
CA ILE A 188 -2.15 4.65 -7.59
C ILE A 188 -2.67 6.02 -8.02
N CYS A 189 -3.28 6.73 -7.08
CA CYS A 189 -3.56 8.15 -7.25
C CYS A 189 -2.26 8.96 -7.16
N VAL A 190 -1.98 9.76 -8.20
CA VAL A 190 -0.85 10.69 -8.28
C VAL A 190 -1.42 12.07 -8.61
N PRO A 191 -0.93 13.18 -8.02
CA PRO A 191 -1.34 14.50 -8.45
C PRO A 191 -1.01 14.77 -9.94
N GLU A 192 -1.84 15.60 -10.58
CA GLU A 192 -1.66 16.07 -11.97
C GLU A 192 -0.54 17.12 -12.14
#